data_AF-A0A4P9US80-F1
#
_entry.id   AF-A0A4P9US80-F1
#
_cell.length_a   1.000
_cell.length_b   1.000
_cell.length_c   1.000
_cell.angle_alpha   90.00
_cell.angle_beta   90.00
_cell.angle_gamma   90.00
#
_symmetry.space_group_name_H-M   'P 1'
#
loop_
_entity.id
_entity.type
_entity.pdbx_description
1 polymer ?
#
loop_
_entity_poly.entity_id
_entity_poly.type
_entity_poly.pdbx_seq_one_letter_code
_entity_poly.pdbx_strand_id
1 'polypeptide(L)'
;MICHSGNALTVLFDHAKEQLPDDQLQWLTNLGEAATMHCDNVAETLNSLACVLSADETISKPGDKDLACILWGLHDSLRSVSASVFVSDEARAELDRRQIERAATQKTGNKKPG
;
A
#
# COMPACT_ATOMS: atom_id res chain seq x y z
N MET A 1 9.32 16.59 13.59
CA MET A 1 8.39 15.45 13.74
C MET A 1 7.90 15.14 12.34
N ILE A 2 8.48 14.13 11.68
CA ILE A 2 8.05 13.75 10.34
C ILE A 2 6.74 12.97 10.54
N CYS A 3 5.61 13.53 10.08
CA CYS A 3 4.38 12.78 9.93
C CYS A 3 4.60 11.78 8.79
N HIS A 4 4.83 10.52 9.12
CA HIS A 4 5.13 9.47 8.15
C HIS A 4 3.83 9.14 7.41
N SER A 5 3.75 9.50 6.13
CA SER A 5 2.54 9.38 5.30
C SER A 5 1.97 7.97 5.26
N GLY A 6 2.82 6.93 5.17
CA GLY A 6 2.38 5.54 5.19
C GLY A 6 1.67 5.15 6.49
N ASN A 7 2.20 5.55 7.65
CA ASN A 7 1.55 5.28 8.94
C ASN A 7 0.25 6.08 9.10
N ALA A 8 0.21 7.31 8.59
CA ALA A 8 -1.01 8.11 8.64
C ALA A 8 -2.11 7.47 7.79
N LEU A 9 -1.77 6.95 6.60
CA LEU A 9 -2.72 6.29 5.72
C LEU A 9 -3.33 5.04 6.37
N THR A 10 -2.51 4.17 6.97
CA THR A 10 -3.03 2.94 7.62
C THR A 10 -3.93 3.27 8.80
N VAL A 11 -3.54 4.20 9.67
CA VAL A 11 -4.34 4.61 10.84
C VAL A 11 -5.65 5.27 10.42
N LEU A 12 -5.62 6.17 9.42
CA LEU A 12 -6.82 6.81 8.91
C LEU A 12 -7.78 5.80 8.30
N PHE A 13 -7.26 4.85 7.53
CA PHE A 13 -8.07 3.80 6.94
C PHE A 13 -8.73 2.91 8.01
N ASP A 14 -7.97 2.45 9.00
CA ASP A 14 -8.51 1.62 10.09
C ASP A 14 -9.64 2.32 10.86
N HIS A 15 -9.57 3.64 11.02
CA HIS A 15 -10.63 4.42 11.68
C HIS A 15 -11.85 4.70 10.80
N ALA A 16 -11.69 4.66 9.47
CA ALA A 16 -12.73 5.03 8.53
C ALA A 16 -13.40 3.83 7.83
N LYS A 17 -12.75 2.65 7.76
CA LYS A 17 -13.14 1.55 6.86
C LYS A 17 -14.58 1.07 7.00
N GLU A 18 -15.12 1.05 8.22
CA GLU A 18 -16.52 0.66 8.50
C GLU A 18 -17.55 1.70 8.00
N GLN A 19 -17.13 2.95 7.86
CA GLN A 19 -17.99 4.08 7.45
C GLN A 19 -17.87 4.39 5.96
N LEU A 20 -16.84 3.87 5.29
CA LEU A 20 -16.63 4.11 3.87
C LEU A 20 -17.73 3.44 3.03
N PRO A 21 -18.27 4.13 2.01
CA PRO A 21 -19.11 3.54 0.98
C PRO A 21 -18.41 2.40 0.20
N ASP A 22 -19.19 1.44 -0.30
CA ASP A 22 -18.64 0.27 -1.01
C ASP A 22 -17.87 0.64 -2.27
N ASP A 23 -18.28 1.68 -3.00
CA ASP A 23 -17.57 2.17 -4.20
C ASP A 23 -16.19 2.74 -3.85
N GLN A 24 -16.07 3.41 -2.69
CA GLN A 24 -14.79 3.91 -2.20
C GLN A 24 -13.89 2.76 -1.73
N LEU A 25 -14.43 1.78 -1.02
CA LEU A 25 -13.69 0.57 -0.67
C LEU A 25 -13.22 -0.17 -1.92
N GLN A 26 -14.10 -0.28 -2.94
CA GLN A 26 -13.75 -0.92 -4.22
C GLN A 26 -12.61 -0.18 -4.93
N TRP A 27 -12.66 1.15 -4.93
CA TRP A 27 -11.57 1.96 -5.49
C TRP A 27 -10.25 1.72 -4.73
N LEU A 28 -10.29 1.64 -3.39
CA LEU A 28 -9.11 1.38 -2.57
C LEU A 28 -8.49 0.00 -2.82
N THR A 29 -9.27 -1.00 -3.25
CA THR A 29 -8.71 -2.32 -3.63
C THR A 29 -7.77 -2.28 -4.84
N ASN A 30 -7.75 -1.16 -5.59
CA ASN A 30 -6.84 -0.98 -6.72
C ASN A 30 -5.48 -0.39 -6.28
N LEU A 31 -5.32 0.02 -5.01
CA LEU A 31 -4.05 0.55 -4.51
C LEU A 31 -2.92 -0.49 -4.56
N GLY A 32 -3.24 -1.80 -4.55
CA GLY A 32 -2.26 -2.86 -4.73
C GLY A 32 -1.57 -2.84 -6.10
N GLU A 33 -2.26 -2.45 -7.16
CA GLU A 33 -1.68 -2.31 -8.50
C GLU A 33 -0.71 -1.13 -8.55
N ALA A 34 -1.12 0.02 -8.00
CA ALA A 34 -0.24 1.18 -7.87
C ALA A 34 0.98 0.86 -7.00
N ALA A 35 0.80 0.10 -5.92
CA ALA A 35 1.88 -0.34 -5.05
C ALA A 35 2.90 -1.22 -5.80
N THR A 36 2.43 -2.11 -6.68
CA THR A 36 3.30 -2.93 -7.54
C THR A 36 4.16 -2.05 -8.44
N MET A 37 3.54 -1.12 -9.18
CA MET A 37 4.28 -0.20 -10.06
C MET A 37 5.31 0.65 -9.29
N HIS A 38 4.96 1.12 -8.08
CA HIS A 38 5.91 1.84 -7.24
C HIS A 38 7.05 0.95 -6.73
N CYS A 39 6.78 -0.33 -6.44
CA CYS A 39 7.80 -1.30 -6.05
C CYS A 39 8.81 -1.54 -7.19
N ASP A 40 8.33 -1.66 -8.43
CA ASP A 40 9.18 -1.83 -9.61
C ASP A 40 10.14 -0.63 -9.79
N ASN A 41 9.63 0.59 -9.64
CA ASN A 41 10.47 1.81 -9.70
C ASN A 41 11.55 1.83 -8.60
N VAL A 42 11.22 1.37 -7.38
CA VAL A 42 12.19 1.24 -6.28
C VAL A 42 13.24 0.19 -6.62
N ALA A 43 12.83 -0.96 -7.18
CA ALA A 43 13.74 -2.02 -7.60
C ALA A 43 14.70 -1.56 -8.71
N GLU A 44 14.21 -0.83 -9.71
CA GLU A 44 15.03 -0.24 -10.77
C GLU A 44 16.03 0.79 -10.22
N THR A 45 15.61 1.60 -9.25
CA THR A 45 16.49 2.57 -8.59
C THR A 45 17.58 1.86 -7.79
N LEU A 46 17.25 0.81 -7.04
CA LEU A 46 18.21 -0.02 -6.32
C LEU A 46 19.20 -0.70 -7.27
N ASN A 47 18.71 -1.22 -8.40
CA ASN A 47 19.57 -1.83 -9.42
C ASN A 47 20.54 -0.80 -10.02
N SER A 48 20.04 0.40 -10.36
CA SER A 48 20.87 1.49 -10.87
C SER A 48 21.93 1.93 -9.87
N LEU A 49 21.57 2.02 -8.59
CA LEU A 49 22.50 2.32 -7.51
C LEU A 49 23.56 1.23 -7.38
N ALA A 50 23.17 -0.05 -7.44
CA ALA A 50 24.10 -1.18 -7.40
C ALA A 50 25.09 -1.13 -8.58
N CYS A 51 24.62 -0.82 -9.79
CA CYS A 51 25.48 -0.64 -10.96
C CYS A 51 26.54 0.45 -10.71
N VAL A 52 26.14 1.62 -10.21
CA VAL A 52 27.07 2.73 -9.89
C VAL A 52 28.08 2.34 -8.82
N LEU A 53 27.65 1.64 -7.77
CA LEU A 53 28.55 1.22 -6.67
C LEU A 53 29.53 0.12 -7.13
N SER A 54 29.08 -0.78 -8.02
CA SER A 54 29.88 -1.85 -8.60
C SER A 54 30.82 -1.42 -9.71
N ALA A 55 30.64 -0.21 -10.25
CA ALA A 55 31.47 0.30 -11.32
C ALA A 55 32.92 0.57 -10.86
N ASP A 56 33.84 0.48 -11.81
CA ASP A 56 35.24 0.83 -11.65
C ASP A 56 35.40 2.28 -11.13
N GLU A 57 36.57 2.61 -10.58
CA GLU A 57 36.86 3.94 -10.00
C GLU A 57 36.73 5.12 -10.97
N THR A 58 36.52 4.85 -12.27
CA THR A 58 36.28 5.86 -13.30
C THR A 58 34.90 6.52 -13.19
N ILE A 59 33.95 5.91 -12.49
CA ILE A 59 32.61 6.48 -12.26
C ILE A 59 32.57 7.19 -10.90
N SER A 60 32.12 8.46 -10.91
CA SER A 60 31.90 9.23 -9.68
C SER A 60 30.83 8.55 -8.83
N LYS A 61 31.21 8.07 -7.64
CA LYS A 61 30.31 7.45 -6.67
C LYS A 61 29.68 8.51 -5.77
N PRO A 62 28.44 8.31 -5.30
CA PRO A 62 27.86 9.18 -4.28
C PRO A 62 28.70 9.10 -3.00
N GLY A 63 28.91 10.25 -2.34
CA GLY A 63 29.52 10.25 -1.01
C GLY A 63 28.59 9.61 0.02
N ASP A 64 29.11 9.22 1.18
CA ASP A 64 28.36 8.51 2.23
C ASP A 64 27.06 9.23 2.63
N LYS A 65 27.08 10.57 2.69
CA LYS A 65 25.91 11.38 3.02
C LYS A 65 24.82 11.26 1.94
N ASP A 66 25.21 11.35 0.68
CA ASP A 66 24.27 11.27 -0.45
C ASP A 66 23.70 9.85 -0.57
N LEU A 67 24.54 8.84 -0.38
CA LEU A 67 24.12 7.45 -0.31
C LEU A 67 23.11 7.23 0.82
N ALA A 68 23.38 7.75 2.02
CA ALA A 68 22.45 7.67 3.13
C ALA A 68 21.10 8.36 2.79
N CYS A 69 21.13 9.54 2.18
CA CYS A 69 19.92 10.23 1.73
C CYS A 69 19.12 9.43 0.70
N ILE A 70 19.78 8.81 -0.28
CA ILE A 70 19.15 7.92 -1.27
C ILE A 70 18.48 6.74 -0.57
N LEU A 71 19.18 6.07 0.35
CA LEU A 71 18.65 4.91 1.09
C LEU A 71 17.45 5.29 1.97
N TRP A 72 17.48 6.46 2.63
CA TRP A 72 16.34 6.96 3.38
C TRP A 72 15.13 7.26 2.49
N GLY A 73 15.34 7.87 1.32
CA GLY A 73 14.26 8.12 0.36
C GLY A 73 13.63 6.83 -0.19
N LEU A 74 14.46 5.81 -0.45
CA LEU A 74 13.99 4.48 -0.86
C LEU A 74 13.20 3.79 0.27
N HIS A 75 13.67 3.90 1.51
CA HIS A 75 12.95 3.39 2.68
C HIS A 75 11.55 4.02 2.81
N ASP A 76 11.44 5.35 2.68
CA ASP A 76 10.15 6.04 2.76
C ASP A 76 9.20 5.66 1.61
N SER A 77 9.76 5.42 0.42
CA SER A 77 9.01 4.90 -0.73
C SER A 77 8.44 3.51 -0.45
N LEU A 78 9.27 2.59 0.09
CA LEU A 78 8.83 1.24 0.47
C LEU A 78 7.77 1.24 1.56
N ARG A 79 7.83 2.18 2.51
CA ARG A 79 6.76 2.33 3.53
C ARG A 79 5.44 2.74 2.91
N SER A 80 5.47 3.63 1.92
CA SER A 80 4.27 4.03 1.19
C SER A 80 3.67 2.87 0.39
N VAL A 81 4.52 2.06 -0.26
CA VAL A 81 4.11 0.81 -0.91
C VAL A 81 3.44 -0.14 0.09
N SER A 82 4.07 -0.38 1.24
CA SER A 82 3.52 -1.25 2.29
C SER A 82 2.16 -0.78 2.80
N ALA A 83 1.99 0.53 3.00
CA ALA A 83 0.71 1.10 3.42
C ALA A 83 -0.39 0.93 2.36
N SER A 84 -0.05 1.14 1.08
CA SER A 84 -0.99 0.94 -0.04
C SER A 84 -1.43 -0.52 -0.17
N VAL A 85 -0.51 -1.47 -0.02
CA VAL A 85 -0.84 -2.92 -0.02
C VAL A 85 -1.77 -3.24 1.15
N PHE A 86 -1.44 -2.80 2.36
CA PHE A 86 -2.27 -3.02 3.55
C PHE A 86 -3.71 -2.48 3.35
N VAL A 87 -3.85 -1.24 2.91
CA VAL A 87 -5.18 -0.63 2.69
C VAL A 87 -5.95 -1.36 1.59
N SER A 88 -5.27 -1.77 0.51
CA SER A 88 -5.88 -2.54 -0.57
C SER A 88 -6.46 -3.86 -0.08
N ASP A 89 -5.70 -4.61 0.71
CA ASP A 89 -6.10 -5.92 1.22
C ASP A 89 -7.23 -5.80 2.25
N GLU A 90 -7.11 -4.84 3.18
CA GLU A 90 -8.14 -4.62 4.20
C GLU A 90 -9.45 -4.07 3.61
N ALA A 91 -9.38 -3.22 2.58
CA ALA A 91 -10.58 -2.76 1.87
C ALA A 91 -11.31 -3.92 1.18
N ARG A 92 -10.56 -4.88 0.62
CA ARG A 92 -11.13 -6.10 0.03
C ARG A 92 -11.79 -6.98 1.10
N ALA A 93 -11.10 -7.20 2.22
CA ALA A 93 -11.64 -8.00 3.33
C ALA A 93 -12.94 -7.39 3.89
N GLU A 94 -13.01 -6.06 4.01
CA GLU A 94 -14.20 -5.36 4.48
C GLU A 94 -15.37 -5.46 3.49
N LEU A 95 -15.11 -5.39 2.18
CA LEU A 95 -16.15 -5.62 1.16
C LEU A 95 -16.70 -7.05 1.23
N ASP A 96 -15.82 -8.05 1.33
CA ASP A 96 -16.21 -9.45 1.41
C ASP A 96 -17.08 -9.70 2.66
N ARG A 97 -16.68 -9.13 3.80
CA ARG A 97 -17.47 -9.19 5.05
C ARG A 97 -18.89 -8.64 4.85
N ARG A 98 -19.02 -7.45 4.26
CA ARG A 98 -20.34 -6.83 4.00
C ARG A 98 -21.21 -7.64 3.06
N GLN A 99 -20.61 -8.24 2.03
CA GLN A 99 -21.35 -9.10 1.09
C GLN A 99 -21.89 -10.35 1.79
N ILE A 100 -21.09 -10.97 2.65
CA ILE A 100 -21.52 -12.14 3.46
C ILE A 100 -22.68 -11.76 4.38
N GLU A 101 -22.61 -10.62 5.07
CA GLU A 101 -23.67 -10.13 5.96
C GLU A 101 -24.99 -9.85 5.22
N ARG A 102 -24.91 -9.23 4.03
CA ARG A 102 -26.08 -8.99 3.16
C ARG A 102 -26.69 -10.30 2.65
N ALA A 103 -25.86 -11.28 2.28
CA ALA A 103 -26.34 -12.58 1.85
C ALA A 103 -27.00 -13.37 3.01
N ALA A 104 -26.46 -13.26 4.23
CA ALA A 104 -27.03 -13.90 5.42
C ALA A 104 -28.41 -13.34 5.78
N THR A 105 -28.55 -12.01 5.76
CA THR A 105 -29.82 -11.32 6.06
C THR A 105 -30.91 -11.62 5.04
N GLN A 106 -30.57 -11.75 3.75
CA GLN A 106 -31.53 -12.15 2.70
C GLN A 106 -32.04 -13.59 2.87
N LYS A 107 -31.19 -14.53 3.32
CA LYS A 107 -31.59 -15.93 3.56
C LYS A 107 -32.54 -16.09 4.75
N THR A 108 -32.44 -15.24 5.77
CA THR A 108 -33.33 -15.26 6.93
C THR A 108 -34.70 -14.61 6.65
N GLY A 109 -34.76 -13.61 5.77
CA GLY A 109 -36.01 -12.93 5.42
C GLY A 109 -36.99 -13.77 4.57
N ASN A 110 -36.51 -14.85 3.93
CA ASN A 110 -37.32 -15.67 3.03
C ASN A 110 -38.02 -16.86 3.71
N LYS A 111 -37.88 -17.04 5.02
CA LYS A 111 -38.66 -17.99 5.83
C LYS A 111 -39.94 -17.32 6.34
N LYS A 112 -40.96 -17.17 5.48
CA LYS A 112 -42.32 -16.95 5.97
C LYS A 112 -42.84 -18.26 6.61
N PRO A 113 -43.41 -18.22 7.82
CA PRO A 113 -44.10 -19.36 8.38
C PRO A 113 -45.40 -19.57 7.59
N GLY A 114 -45.52 -20.72 6.95
CA GLY A 114 -46.79 -21.27 6.46
C GLY A 114 -47.46 -22.10 7.54
#